data_AF-A0A1G2P7K2-F1
#
_entry.id   AF-A0A1G2P7K2-F1
#
_cell.length_a   1.000
_cell.length_b   1.000
_cell.length_c   1.000
_cell.angle_alpha   90.00
_cell.angle_beta   90.00
_cell.angle_gamma   90.00
#
_symmetry.space_group_name_H-M   'P 1'
#
loop_
_entity.id
_entity.type
_entity.pdbx_description
1 polymer ?
#
loop_
_entity_poly.entity_id
_entity_poly.type
_entity_poly.pdbx_seq_one_letter_code
_entity_poly.pdbx_strand_id
1 'polypeptide(L)'
;MHQNKSKKNKMLILAAVVIVAAFIGYSLFLTDRTDNLALVSPQGVNQSQTARDLLVLFAELSAFDLNPAVLSNPAFVSLEDFSREIPSEPAGRTNPFVPI
;
A
#
# COMPACT_ATOMS: atom_id res chain seq x y z
N MET A 1 -46.85 16.88 -54.05
CA MET A 1 -47.04 16.18 -52.76
C MET A 1 -45.75 16.23 -51.93
N HIS A 2 -45.39 17.39 -51.36
CA HIS A 2 -44.08 17.61 -50.71
C HIS A 2 -44.24 18.20 -49.30
N GLN A 3 -44.73 17.42 -48.34
CA GLN A 3 -44.84 17.86 -46.95
C GLN A 3 -44.68 16.69 -45.97
N ASN A 4 -43.57 15.93 -46.04
CA ASN A 4 -43.30 14.94 -44.97
C ASN A 4 -41.84 14.56 -44.73
N LYS A 5 -40.87 15.35 -45.23
CA LYS A 5 -39.44 15.14 -44.90
C LYS A 5 -39.04 15.81 -43.59
N SER A 6 -39.54 17.02 -43.29
CA SER A 6 -39.14 17.76 -42.08
C SER A 6 -39.59 17.08 -40.77
N LYS A 7 -40.80 16.51 -40.72
CA LYS A 7 -41.31 15.83 -39.52
C LYS A 7 -40.53 14.54 -39.21
N LYS A 8 -40.19 13.77 -40.24
CA LYS A 8 -39.38 12.55 -40.13
C LYS A 8 -37.96 12.86 -39.66
N ASN A 9 -37.33 13.90 -40.19
CA ASN A 9 -36.00 14.32 -39.75
C ASN A 9 -36.00 14.83 -38.30
N LYS A 10 -37.02 15.61 -37.91
CA LYS A 10 -37.20 16.05 -36.51
C LYS A 10 -37.42 14.87 -35.57
N MET A 11 -38.17 13.85 -36.00
CA MET A 11 -38.42 12.63 -35.23
C MET A 11 -37.16 11.74 -35.11
N LEU A 12 -36.36 11.65 -36.17
CA LEU A 12 -35.06 10.98 -36.13
C LEU A 12 -34.04 11.71 -35.24
N ILE A 13 -34.01 13.04 -35.29
CA ILE A 13 -33.16 13.85 -34.40
C ILE A 13 -33.60 13.68 -32.94
N LEU A 14 -34.91 13.70 -32.66
CA LEU A 14 -35.42 13.48 -31.31
C LEU A 14 -35.07 12.07 -30.80
N ALA A 15 -35.21 11.04 -31.62
CA ALA A 15 -34.81 9.68 -31.27
C ALA A 15 -33.30 9.57 -30.99
N ALA A 16 -32.46 10.21 -31.81
CA ALA A 16 -31.02 10.24 -31.60
C ALA A 16 -30.63 10.93 -30.28
N VAL A 17 -31.28 12.06 -29.96
CA VAL A 17 -31.06 12.78 -28.69
C VAL A 17 -31.46 11.92 -27.49
N VAL A 18 -32.58 11.19 -27.58
CA VAL A 18 -33.02 10.28 -26.50
C VAL A 18 -32.02 9.13 -26.31
N ILE A 19 -31.49 8.55 -27.39
CA ILE A 19 -30.48 7.48 -27.31
C ILE A 19 -29.18 7.99 -26.68
N VAL A 20 -28.72 9.18 -27.07
CA VAL A 20 -27.52 9.81 -26.48
C VAL A 20 -27.75 10.13 -25.00
N ALA A 21 -28.90 10.68 -24.64
CA ALA A 21 -29.25 10.97 -23.25
C ALA A 21 -29.35 9.68 -22.40
N ALA A 22 -29.92 8.62 -22.96
CA ALA A 22 -29.96 7.31 -22.30
C ALA A 22 -28.57 6.69 -22.14
N PHE A 23 -27.70 6.83 -23.14
CA PHE A 23 -26.31 6.36 -23.07
C PHE A 23 -25.50 7.11 -22.00
N ILE A 24 -25.64 8.44 -21.92
CA ILE A 24 -24.99 9.27 -20.89
C ILE A 24 -25.57 8.96 -19.50
N GLY A 25 -26.88 8.82 -19.38
CA GLY A 25 -27.50 8.44 -18.11
C GLY A 25 -27.02 7.06 -17.65
N TYR A 26 -26.97 6.09 -18.56
CA TYR A 26 -26.47 4.75 -18.28
C TYR A 26 -24.99 4.75 -17.92
N SER A 27 -24.14 5.49 -18.63
CA SER A 27 -22.72 5.58 -18.32
C SER A 27 -22.49 6.22 -16.94
N LEU A 28 -23.17 7.31 -16.62
CA LEU A 28 -23.04 7.95 -15.30
C LEU A 28 -23.52 7.04 -14.15
N PHE A 29 -24.56 6.22 -14.36
CA PHE A 29 -25.03 5.28 -13.34
C PHE A 29 -24.21 3.97 -13.26
N LEU A 30 -23.44 3.59 -14.29
CA LEU A 30 -22.57 2.41 -14.27
C LEU A 30 -21.08 2.73 -14.00
N THR A 31 -20.65 3.98 -14.12
CA THR A 31 -19.26 4.41 -13.95
C THR A 31 -18.82 4.56 -12.47
N ASP A 32 -19.59 4.07 -11.50
CA ASP A 32 -19.11 3.87 -10.12
C ASP A 32 -18.18 2.64 -9.96
N ARG A 33 -17.82 1.98 -11.07
CA ARG A 33 -17.02 0.73 -11.08
C ARG A 33 -15.89 0.75 -12.12
N THR A 34 -15.33 1.92 -12.42
CA THR A 34 -14.13 1.97 -13.27
C THR A 34 -13.22 3.08 -12.80
N ASP A 35 -12.57 2.81 -11.66
CA ASP A 35 -11.33 3.47 -11.32
C ASP A 35 -10.42 3.40 -12.55
N ASN A 36 -10.08 4.57 -13.10
CA ASN A 36 -9.10 4.72 -14.16
C ASN A 36 -7.67 4.46 -13.63
N LEU A 37 -7.48 3.35 -12.92
CA LEU A 37 -6.19 2.80 -12.48
C LEU A 37 -5.57 1.83 -13.52
N ALA A 38 -6.14 1.74 -14.72
CA ALA A 38 -5.70 0.81 -15.76
C ALA A 38 -4.42 1.26 -16.51
N LEU A 39 -3.73 2.31 -16.07
CA LEU A 39 -2.50 2.81 -16.72
C LEU A 39 -1.21 2.56 -15.92
N VAL A 40 -1.27 1.83 -14.80
CA VAL A 40 -0.08 1.30 -14.14
C VAL A 40 -0.33 -0.14 -13.76
N SER A 41 -0.04 -1.04 -14.69
CA SER A 41 0.15 -2.46 -14.39
C SER A 41 1.67 -2.69 -14.28
N PRO A 42 2.26 -2.76 -13.08
CA PRO A 42 3.51 -3.46 -12.91
C PRO A 42 3.23 -4.92 -13.27
N GLN A 43 3.92 -5.38 -14.31
CA GLN A 43 3.95 -6.78 -14.67
C GLN A 43 4.25 -7.63 -13.43
N GLY A 44 3.33 -8.53 -13.08
CA GLY A 44 3.67 -9.73 -12.32
C GLY A 44 3.57 -9.69 -10.81
N VAL A 45 2.92 -8.70 -10.19
CA VAL A 45 2.57 -8.80 -8.77
C VAL A 45 1.06 -8.65 -8.63
N ASN A 46 0.42 -9.60 -7.94
CA ASN A 46 -0.95 -9.46 -7.45
C ASN A 46 -0.99 -8.28 -6.45
N GLN A 47 -0.92 -7.03 -6.94
CA GLN A 47 -0.87 -5.82 -6.11
C GLN A 47 -2.07 -5.76 -5.16
N SER A 48 -3.21 -6.28 -5.58
CA SER A 48 -4.39 -6.43 -4.72
C SER A 48 -4.15 -7.38 -3.54
N GLN A 49 -3.35 -8.42 -3.70
CA GLN A 49 -3.07 -9.37 -2.62
C GLN A 49 -2.05 -8.76 -1.65
N THR A 50 -0.94 -8.22 -2.15
CA THR A 50 0.07 -7.57 -1.30
C THR A 50 -0.51 -6.37 -0.52
N ALA A 51 -1.38 -5.56 -1.15
CA ALA A 51 -2.04 -4.47 -0.44
C ALA A 51 -2.96 -4.98 0.68
N ARG A 52 -3.72 -6.05 0.44
CA ARG A 52 -4.58 -6.68 1.47
C ARG A 52 -3.74 -7.26 2.60
N ASP A 53 -2.65 -7.95 2.28
CA ASP A 53 -1.75 -8.56 3.26
C ASP A 53 -1.11 -7.49 4.17
N LEU A 54 -0.73 -6.34 3.59
CA LEU A 54 -0.22 -5.19 4.36
C LEU A 54 -1.30 -4.55 5.25
N LEU A 55 -2.54 -4.43 4.77
CA LEU A 55 -3.65 -3.94 5.59
C LEU A 55 -3.98 -4.89 6.74
N VAL A 56 -3.93 -6.21 6.51
CA VAL A 56 -4.12 -7.22 7.56
C VAL A 56 -3.00 -7.14 8.60
N LEU A 57 -1.74 -7.07 8.15
CA LEU A 57 -0.60 -6.91 9.05
C LEU A 57 -0.69 -5.62 9.87
N PHE A 58 -1.09 -4.52 9.24
CA PHE A 58 -1.28 -3.25 9.95
C PHE A 58 -2.40 -3.33 10.98
N ALA A 59 -3.54 -3.94 10.63
CA ALA A 59 -4.65 -4.17 11.56
C ALA A 59 -4.19 -5.01 12.75
N GLU A 60 -3.43 -6.08 12.51
CA GLU A 60 -2.86 -6.94 13.54
C GLU A 60 -1.90 -6.17 14.46
N LEU A 61 -0.96 -5.41 13.90
CA LEU A 61 -0.02 -4.59 14.67
C LEU A 61 -0.71 -3.47 15.45
N SER A 62 -1.76 -2.86 14.90
CA SER A 62 -2.54 -1.80 15.58
C SER A 62 -3.39 -2.33 16.74
N ALA A 63 -3.70 -3.63 16.74
CA ALA A 63 -4.39 -4.28 17.85
C ALA A 63 -3.46 -4.57 19.04
N PHE A 64 -2.14 -4.50 18.85
CA PHE A 64 -1.17 -4.63 19.92
C PHE A 64 -0.92 -3.27 20.58
N ASP A 65 -1.39 -3.12 21.82
CA ASP A 65 -0.97 -2.02 22.69
C ASP A 65 0.29 -2.44 23.45
N LEU A 66 1.42 -1.83 23.10
CA LEU A 66 2.69 -2.04 23.79
C LEU A 66 2.64 -1.30 25.13
N ASN A 67 2.26 -2.01 26.19
CA ASN A 67 2.23 -1.44 27.53
C ASN A 67 3.65 -1.07 28.01
N PRO A 68 4.01 0.23 28.11
CA PRO A 68 5.34 0.65 28.51
C PRO A 68 5.63 0.38 29.99
N ALA A 69 4.60 0.06 30.80
CA ALA A 69 4.77 -0.31 32.20
C ALA A 69 5.57 -1.60 32.38
N VAL A 70 5.62 -2.49 31.37
CA VAL A 70 6.48 -3.68 31.41
C VAL A 70 7.95 -3.28 31.51
N LEU A 71 8.35 -2.21 30.80
CA LEU A 71 9.72 -1.69 30.84
C LEU A 71 10.03 -0.93 32.14
N SER A 72 9.01 -0.60 32.93
CA SER A 72 9.16 0.03 34.26
C SER A 72 9.36 -1.00 35.37
N ASN A 73 9.25 -2.30 35.09
CA ASN A 73 9.52 -3.33 36.08
C ASN A 73 10.99 -3.23 36.55
N PRO A 74 11.25 -3.25 37.88
CA PRO A 74 12.60 -3.21 38.42
C PRO A 74 13.55 -4.20 37.74
N ALA A 75 13.10 -5.38 37.32
CA ALA A 75 13.90 -6.36 36.60
C ALA A 75 14.55 -5.83 35.30
N PHE A 76 13.96 -4.83 34.64
CA PHE A 76 14.50 -4.19 33.44
C PHE A 76 15.22 -2.86 33.71
N VAL A 77 15.05 -2.28 34.91
CA VAL A 77 15.63 -0.97 35.28
C VAL A 77 16.83 -1.13 36.23
N SER A 78 16.90 -2.22 36.98
CA SER A 78 17.97 -2.52 37.95
C SER A 78 19.03 -3.47 37.37
N LEU A 79 19.35 -3.33 36.09
CA LEU A 79 20.38 -4.16 35.45
C LEU A 79 21.75 -3.82 36.05
N GLU A 80 22.43 -4.83 36.57
CA GLU A 80 23.78 -4.72 37.08
C GLU A 80 24.77 -4.92 35.94
N ASP A 81 25.79 -4.06 35.87
CA ASP A 81 26.87 -4.23 34.91
C ASP A 81 27.83 -5.31 35.40
N PHE A 82 27.89 -6.43 34.68
CA PHE A 82 28.80 -7.54 34.95
C PHE A 82 30.14 -7.42 34.19
N SER A 83 30.37 -6.29 33.52
CA SER A 83 31.62 -6.04 32.82
C SER A 83 32.80 -6.08 33.78
N ARG A 84 33.91 -6.65 33.31
CA ARG A 84 35.19 -6.59 34.01
C ARG A 84 36.12 -5.71 33.21
N GLU A 85 36.87 -4.85 33.90
CA GLU A 85 37.94 -4.10 33.27
C GLU A 85 38.93 -5.09 32.63
N ILE A 86 39.23 -4.86 31.35
CA ILE A 86 40.25 -5.61 30.65
C ILE A 86 41.58 -4.92 30.96
N PRO A 87 42.52 -5.59 31.65
CA PRO A 87 43.83 -5.02 31.90
C PRO A 87 44.56 -4.79 30.56
N SER A 88 45.30 -3.70 30.46
CA SER A 88 46.13 -3.46 29.29
C SER A 88 47.24 -4.49 29.22
N GLU A 89 47.21 -5.35 28.21
CA GLU A 89 48.31 -6.25 27.89
C GLU A 89 49.27 -5.57 26.90
N PRO A 90 50.60 -5.78 27.05
CA PRO A 90 51.54 -5.27 26.06
C PRO A 90 51.27 -5.94 24.70
N ALA A 91 51.46 -5.18 23.63
CA ALA A 91 51.39 -5.73 22.28
C ALA A 91 52.35 -6.92 22.15
N GLY A 92 51.87 -8.03 21.61
CA GLY A 92 52.68 -9.22 21.37
C GLY A 92 53.83 -8.94 20.40
N ARG A 93 54.78 -9.88 20.31
CA ARG A 93 55.86 -9.81 19.32
C ARG A 93 55.25 -9.68 17.92
N THR A 94 55.80 -8.80 17.09
CA THR A 94 55.38 -8.65 15.68
C THR A 94 55.36 -9.98 14.94
N ASN A 95 56.30 -10.88 15.26
CA ASN A 95 56.28 -12.26 14.80
C ASN A 95 56.45 -13.22 16.01
N PRO A 96 55.42 -14.04 16.32
CA PRO A 96 55.45 -14.92 17.48
C PRO A 96 56.43 -16.10 17.34
N PHE A 97 56.99 -16.34 16.15
CA PHE A 97 57.85 -17.50 15.85
C PHE A 97 59.35 -17.16 15.69
N VAL A 98 59.78 -15.91 15.91
CA VAL A 98 61.20 -15.58 15.81
C VAL A 98 61.96 -16.31 16.94
N PRO A 99 63.05 -17.06 16.63
CA PRO A 99 63.83 -17.76 17.64
C PRO A 99 64.35 -16.81 18.74
N ILE A 100 64.52 -17.33 19.96
CA ILE A 100 65.07 -16.61 21.12
C ILE A 100 66.59 -16.81 21.23
#